data_AF-A0ABF7PZS7-F1
#
_entry.id   AF-A0ABF7PZS7-F1
#
_cell.length_a   1.000
_cell.length_b   1.000
_cell.length_c   1.000
_cell.angle_alpha   90.00
_cell.angle_beta   90.00
_cell.angle_gamma   90.00
#
_symmetry.space_group_name_H-M   'P 1'
#
loop_
_entity.id
_entity.type
_entity.pdbx_description
1 polymer ?
#
loop_
_entity_poly.entity_id
_entity_poly.type
_entity_poly.pdbx_seq_one_letter_code
_entity_poly.pdbx_strand_id
1 'polypeptide(L)'
;MSRLLISIAAVLALTNAVSANEEEPTQETCDAAVAEARAEAAALPADDVSRYFAERDIQQALVEAGNGEFDDCVEKAERALLEARERPHSLKSGERLDILGAHEVPPR
;
A
#
# COMPACT_ATOMS: atom_id res chain seq x y z
N MET A 1 47.38 -32.95 21.90
CA MET A 1 47.46 -31.54 21.49
C MET A 1 46.37 -31.29 20.46
N SER A 2 45.27 -30.64 20.83
CA SER A 2 44.24 -30.22 19.88
C SER A 2 43.77 -28.83 20.31
N ARG A 3 44.11 -27.82 19.50
CA ARG A 3 43.82 -26.41 19.78
C ARG A 3 42.45 -26.11 19.18
N LEU A 4 41.44 -25.91 20.03
CA LEU A 4 40.16 -25.31 19.64
C LEU A 4 40.41 -23.85 19.26
N LEU A 5 40.19 -23.51 18.00
CA LEU A 5 40.17 -22.12 17.53
C LEU A 5 38.74 -21.59 17.67
N ILE A 6 38.51 -20.80 18.72
CA ILE A 6 37.28 -20.02 18.91
C ILE A 6 37.35 -18.83 17.96
N SER A 7 36.57 -18.86 16.87
CA SER A 7 36.42 -17.72 15.98
C SER A 7 35.30 -16.83 16.52
N ILE A 8 35.68 -15.65 17.01
CA ILE A 8 34.79 -14.60 17.48
C ILE A 8 34.11 -13.99 16.26
N ALA A 9 32.83 -14.29 16.04
CA ALA A 9 32.03 -13.60 15.04
C ALA A 9 31.69 -12.20 15.56
N ALA A 10 32.26 -11.18 14.92
CA ALA A 10 31.92 -9.79 15.17
C ALA A 10 30.48 -9.52 14.72
N VAL A 11 29.61 -9.16 15.66
CA VAL A 11 28.26 -8.68 15.36
C VAL A 11 28.40 -7.25 14.83
N LEU A 12 28.18 -7.06 13.53
CA LEU A 12 27.97 -5.73 12.96
C LEU A 12 26.66 -5.17 13.54
N ALA A 13 26.77 -4.16 14.40
CA ALA A 13 25.64 -3.32 14.75
C ALA A 13 25.28 -2.48 13.50
N LEU A 14 24.15 -2.80 12.86
CA LEU A 14 23.53 -1.89 11.90
C LEU A 14 23.01 -0.67 12.69
N THR A 15 23.79 0.40 12.71
CA THR A 15 23.27 1.72 13.03
C THR A 15 22.46 2.19 11.82
N ASN A 16 21.14 1.99 11.87
CA ASN A 16 20.23 2.70 10.98
C ASN A 16 20.26 4.17 11.40
N ALA A 17 21.14 4.93 10.75
CA ALA A 17 21.10 6.38 10.82
C ALA A 17 19.82 6.83 10.09
N VAL A 18 18.72 6.98 10.83
CA VAL A 18 17.62 7.86 10.39
C VAL A 18 18.19 9.27 10.42
N SER A 19 18.53 9.77 9.25
CA SER A 19 18.87 11.16 9.02
C SER A 19 18.31 11.52 7.66
N ALA A 20 17.05 11.91 7.67
CA ALA A 20 16.50 12.86 6.73
C ALA A 20 15.46 13.65 7.51
N ASN A 21 15.52 14.96 7.37
CA ASN A 21 14.38 15.82 7.64
C ASN A 21 13.31 15.37 6.63
N GLU A 22 12.48 14.37 6.97
CA GLU A 22 11.39 13.94 6.11
C GLU A 22 10.38 15.08 6.13
N GLU A 23 10.49 15.94 5.14
CA GLU A 23 9.55 17.04 4.94
C GLU A 23 8.16 16.42 4.75
N GLU A 24 7.19 16.92 5.50
CA GLU A 24 5.84 16.39 5.44
C GLU A 24 5.32 16.46 3.99
N PRO A 25 4.69 15.38 3.49
CA PRO A 25 4.11 15.37 2.17
C PRO A 25 3.19 16.56 1.93
N THR A 26 3.27 17.14 0.73
CA THR A 26 2.42 18.27 0.34
C THR A 26 1.19 17.79 -0.43
N GLN A 27 0.24 18.69 -0.68
CA GLN A 27 -0.87 18.43 -1.59
C GLN A 27 -0.38 17.99 -2.98
N GLU A 28 0.68 18.61 -3.52
CA GLU A 28 1.24 18.23 -4.82
C GLU A 28 1.79 16.80 -4.81
N THR A 29 2.45 16.41 -3.72
CA THR A 29 2.95 15.04 -3.53
C THR A 29 1.81 14.02 -3.51
N CYS A 30 0.74 14.32 -2.75
CA CYS A 30 -0.47 13.51 -2.69
C CYS A 30 -1.16 13.40 -4.06
N ASP A 31 -1.34 14.52 -4.77
CA ASP A 31 -1.97 14.55 -6.10
C ASP A 31 -1.18 13.70 -7.11
N ALA A 32 0.15 13.75 -7.08
CA ALA A 32 1.02 12.94 -7.93
C ALA A 32 0.88 11.45 -7.61
N ALA A 33 0.91 11.07 -6.33
CA ALA A 33 0.75 9.68 -5.89
C ALA A 33 -0.63 9.12 -6.29
N VAL A 34 -1.70 9.90 -6.09
CA VAL A 34 -3.06 9.53 -6.50
C VAL A 34 -3.15 9.37 -8.02
N ALA A 35 -2.50 10.24 -8.80
CA ALA A 35 -2.50 10.14 -10.26
C ALA A 35 -1.80 8.87 -10.75
N GLU A 36 -0.66 8.50 -10.15
CA GLU A 36 0.05 7.25 -10.45
C GLU A 36 -0.81 6.03 -10.13
N ALA A 37 -1.36 5.96 -8.92
CA ALA A 37 -2.21 4.85 -8.49
C ALA A 37 -3.44 4.70 -9.41
N ARG A 38 -4.07 5.81 -9.84
CA ARG A 38 -5.18 5.79 -10.79
C ARG A 38 -4.79 5.23 -12.14
N ALA A 39 -3.62 5.59 -12.66
CA ALA A 39 -3.14 5.09 -13.94
C ALA A 39 -2.93 3.57 -13.90
N GLU A 40 -2.33 3.07 -12.82
CA GLU A 40 -2.06 1.63 -12.62
C GLU A 40 -3.35 0.83 -12.41
N ALA A 41 -4.28 1.34 -11.59
CA ALA A 41 -5.59 0.73 -11.43
C ALA A 41 -6.39 0.70 -12.74
N ALA A 42 -6.32 1.77 -13.55
CA ALA A 42 -7.02 1.86 -14.83
C ALA A 42 -6.48 0.90 -15.90
N ALA A 43 -5.25 0.42 -15.76
CA ALA A 43 -4.66 -0.59 -16.65
C ALA A 43 -5.25 -2.00 -16.42
N LEU A 44 -5.92 -2.23 -15.29
CA LEU A 44 -6.56 -3.50 -14.97
C LEU A 44 -8.01 -3.55 -15.51
N PRO A 45 -8.53 -4.76 -15.83
CA PRO A 45 -9.95 -4.95 -16.14
C PRO A 45 -10.86 -4.40 -15.03
N ALA A 46 -12.03 -3.86 -15.40
CA ALA A 46 -12.97 -3.26 -14.46
C ALA A 46 -13.52 -4.25 -13.41
N ASP A 47 -13.50 -5.55 -13.73
CA ASP A 47 -13.91 -6.65 -12.85
C ASP A 47 -12.72 -7.33 -12.14
N ASP A 48 -11.50 -6.82 -12.29
CA ASP A 48 -10.33 -7.30 -11.56
C ASP A 48 -10.44 -6.93 -10.07
N VAL A 49 -10.23 -7.91 -9.20
CA VAL A 49 -10.32 -7.72 -7.75
C VAL A 49 -9.28 -6.75 -7.21
N SER A 50 -8.07 -6.80 -7.73
CA SER A 50 -6.99 -5.90 -7.31
C SER A 50 -7.31 -4.46 -7.71
N ARG A 51 -7.98 -4.27 -8.86
CA ARG A 51 -8.50 -2.96 -9.26
C ARG A 51 -9.52 -2.42 -8.26
N TYR A 52 -10.45 -3.27 -7.82
CA TYR A 52 -11.46 -2.86 -6.82
C TYR A 52 -10.80 -2.35 -5.52
N PHE A 53 -9.81 -3.07 -4.99
CA PHE A 53 -9.10 -2.65 -3.78
C PHE A 53 -8.26 -1.39 -4.01
N ALA A 54 -7.56 -1.29 -5.14
CA ALA A 54 -6.81 -0.09 -5.51
C ALA A 54 -7.73 1.14 -5.61
N GLU A 55 -8.88 1.03 -6.29
CA GLU A 55 -9.83 2.13 -6.43
C GLU A 55 -10.43 2.55 -5.06
N ARG A 56 -10.65 1.60 -4.15
CA ARG A 56 -11.09 1.89 -2.78
C ARG A 56 -10.03 2.67 -1.99
N ASP A 57 -8.77 2.25 -2.05
CA ASP A 57 -7.69 2.96 -1.36
C ASP A 57 -7.44 4.34 -1.97
N ILE A 58 -7.60 4.51 -3.30
CA ILE A 58 -7.60 5.83 -3.96
C ILE A 58 -8.72 6.71 -3.42
N GLN A 59 -9.94 6.19 -3.21
CA GLN A 59 -11.01 6.99 -2.60
C GLN A 59 -10.66 7.41 -1.18
N GLN A 60 -10.05 6.53 -0.39
CA GLN A 60 -9.58 6.90 0.94
C GLN A 60 -8.51 7.99 0.87
N ALA A 61 -7.54 7.89 -0.04
CA ALA A 61 -6.49 8.91 -0.23
C ALA A 61 -7.09 10.31 -0.47
N LEU A 62 -8.13 10.39 -1.29
CA LEU A 62 -8.84 11.66 -1.59
C LEU A 62 -9.60 12.21 -0.38
N VAL A 63 -10.12 11.34 0.48
CA VAL A 63 -10.76 11.75 1.74
C VAL A 63 -9.71 12.38 2.67
N GLU A 64 -8.55 11.75 2.84
CA GLU A 64 -7.48 12.28 3.69
C GLU A 64 -6.93 13.60 3.15
N ALA A 65 -6.70 13.68 1.84
CA ALA A 65 -6.33 14.94 1.18
C ALA A 65 -7.37 16.05 1.44
N GLY A 66 -8.66 15.72 1.41
CA GLY A 66 -9.75 16.64 1.72
C GLY A 66 -9.79 17.11 3.17
N ASN A 67 -9.22 16.32 4.09
CA ASN A 67 -9.03 16.67 5.50
C ASN A 67 -7.73 17.44 5.77
N GLY A 68 -6.84 17.55 4.77
CA GLY A 68 -5.52 18.15 4.91
C GLY A 68 -4.43 17.19 5.40
N GLU A 69 -4.74 15.89 5.50
CA GLU A 69 -3.82 14.83 5.95
C GLU A 69 -3.10 14.25 4.72
N PHE A 70 -2.02 14.92 4.29
CA PHE A 70 -1.33 14.59 3.03
C PHE A 70 -0.38 13.40 3.15
N ASP A 71 0.18 13.15 4.33
CA ASP A 71 0.95 11.94 4.63
C ASP A 71 0.06 10.69 4.57
N ASP A 72 -1.11 10.74 5.20
CA ASP A 72 -2.11 9.68 5.10
C ASP A 72 -2.60 9.52 3.66
N CYS A 73 -2.84 10.62 2.92
CA CYS A 73 -3.15 10.54 1.50
C CYS A 73 -2.10 9.72 0.72
N VAL A 74 -0.82 10.06 0.89
CA VAL A 74 0.28 9.37 0.20
C VAL A 74 0.31 7.89 0.61
N GLU A 75 0.16 7.56 1.90
CA GLU A 75 0.11 6.17 2.37
C GLU A 75 -1.02 5.38 1.68
N LYS A 76 -2.22 5.96 1.58
CA LYS A 76 -3.36 5.31 0.90
C LYS A 76 -3.11 5.15 -0.59
N ALA A 77 -2.53 6.15 -1.24
CA ALA A 77 -2.19 6.09 -2.67
C ALA A 77 -1.11 5.03 -2.96
N GLU A 78 -0.09 4.92 -2.12
CA GLU A 78 0.94 3.88 -2.23
C GLU A 78 0.35 2.49 -2.01
N ARG A 79 -0.57 2.31 -1.07
CA ARG A 79 -1.25 1.03 -0.90
C ARG A 79 -2.09 0.67 -2.12
N ALA A 80 -2.80 1.63 -2.72
CA ALA A 80 -3.51 1.41 -3.97
C ALA A 80 -2.58 0.99 -5.12
N LEU A 81 -1.38 1.57 -5.17
CA LEU A 81 -0.36 1.22 -6.14
C LEU A 81 0.12 -0.23 -5.96
N LEU A 82 0.32 -0.66 -4.71
CA LEU A 82 0.67 -2.05 -4.38
C LEU A 82 -0.46 -3.02 -4.75
N GLU A 83 -1.71 -2.68 -4.44
CA GLU A 83 -2.88 -3.48 -4.85
C GLU A 83 -2.91 -3.70 -6.37
N ALA A 84 -2.70 -2.64 -7.16
CA ALA A 84 -2.70 -2.73 -8.61
C ALA A 84 -1.51 -3.52 -9.18
N ARG A 85 -0.30 -3.31 -8.63
CA ARG A 85 0.94 -3.91 -9.15
C ARG A 85 1.15 -5.35 -8.71
N GLU A 86 0.95 -5.63 -7.43
CA GLU A 86 1.26 -6.93 -6.85
C GLU A 86 0.11 -7.93 -7.01
N ARG A 87 -1.11 -7.43 -7.23
CA ARG A 87 -2.33 -8.24 -7.41
C ARG A 87 -2.46 -9.32 -6.33
N PRO A 88 -2.43 -8.93 -5.03
CA PRO A 88 -2.33 -9.90 -3.93
C PRO A 88 -3.60 -10.74 -3.76
N HIS A 89 -4.71 -10.31 -4.35
CA HIS A 89 -6.00 -10.99 -4.28
C HIS A 89 -6.27 -11.79 -5.54
N SER A 90 -6.81 -13.00 -5.36
CA SER A 90 -7.29 -13.81 -6.48
C SER A 90 -8.62 -14.47 -6.12
N LEU A 91 -9.52 -14.53 -7.10
CA LEU A 91 -10.77 -15.28 -7.01
C LEU A 91 -10.64 -16.56 -7.82
N LYS A 92 -11.30 -17.62 -7.36
CA LYS A 92 -11.46 -18.81 -8.20
C LYS A 92 -12.36 -18.48 -9.39
N SER A 93 -12.25 -19.28 -10.45
CA SER A 93 -13.16 -19.16 -11.59
C SER A 93 -14.62 -19.25 -11.14
N GLY A 94 -15.43 -18.27 -11.50
CA GLY A 94 -16.84 -18.16 -11.12
C GLY A 94 -17.11 -17.51 -9.76
N GLU A 95 -16.08 -17.26 -8.92
CA GLU A 95 -16.24 -16.45 -7.72
C GLU A 95 -16.32 -14.96 -8.10
N ARG A 96 -17.05 -14.19 -7.29
CA ARG A 96 -17.16 -12.73 -7.38
C ARG A 96 -16.95 -12.14 -6.00
N LEU A 97 -16.41 -10.92 -5.94
CA LEU A 97 -16.44 -10.16 -4.70
C LEU A 97 -17.88 -9.90 -4.29
N ASP A 98 -18.22 -10.27 -3.05
CA ASP A 98 -19.47 -9.90 -2.43
C ASP A 98 -19.33 -8.50 -1.82
N ILE A 99 -19.68 -7.48 -2.61
CA ILE A 99 -19.62 -6.10 -2.17
C ILE A 99 -20.96 -5.76 -1.52
N LEU A 100 -20.96 -5.69 -0.20
CA LEU A 100 -22.13 -5.31 0.58
C LEU A 100 -22.56 -3.88 0.25
N GLY A 101 -23.84 -3.70 -0.02
CA GLY A 101 -24.47 -2.40 -0.12
C GLY A 101 -24.53 -1.68 1.23
N ALA A 102 -24.76 -0.37 1.20
CA ALA A 102 -24.74 0.49 2.39
C ALA A 102 -25.76 0.12 3.50
N HIS A 103 -26.75 -0.72 3.19
CA HIS A 103 -27.78 -1.17 4.14
C HIS A 103 -27.64 -2.65 4.53
N GLU A 104 -26.65 -3.34 3.97
CA GLU A 104 -26.41 -4.76 4.21
C GLU A 104 -25.44 -4.92 5.38
N VAL A 105 -25.66 -5.98 6.17
CA VAL A 105 -24.83 -6.31 7.33
C VAL A 105 -24.11 -7.62 7.02
N PRO A 106 -22.79 -7.74 7.27
CA PRO A 106 -22.08 -8.99 7.04
C PRO A 106 -22.73 -10.14 7.83
N PRO A 107 -22.81 -11.35 7.25
CA PRO A 107 -23.21 -12.54 8.01
C PRO A 107 -22.25 -12.74 9.19
N ARG A 108 -22.81 -13.13 10.35
CA ARG A 108 -22.04 -13.41 11.57
C ARG A 108 -21.35 -14.76 11.53
#